data_AF-Q11KA2-F1
#
_entry.id   AF-Q11KA2-F1
#
_cell.length_a   1.000
_cell.length_b   1.000
_cell.length_c   1.000
_cell.angle_alpha   90.00
_cell.angle_beta   90.00
_cell.angle_gamma   90.00
#
_symmetry.space_group_name_H-M   'P 1'
#
loop_
_entity.id
_entity.type
_entity.pdbx_description
1 polymer ?
#
loop_
_entity_poly.entity_id
_entity_poly.type
_entity_poly.pdbx_seq_one_letter_code
_entity_poly.pdbx_strand_id
1 'polypeptide(L)'
;MAADIVEEEKLSPPSLELVELELALRHQNLLELGFEGAVRHALEQVGGKLLFRMRMDGVAGYDWLAAVALDSDEERKLALVAQSTEGGPLRVEDAETSDTSIARVATAYANLVKSLGRLS
;
A
#
# COMPACT_ATOMS: atom_id res chain seq x y z
N MET A 1 -27.34 -33.80 5.86
CA MET A 1 -27.65 -32.60 5.06
C MET A 1 -26.76 -31.49 5.60
N ALA A 2 -25.99 -30.86 4.71
CA ALA A 2 -24.67 -30.28 4.97
C ALA A 2 -24.65 -29.18 6.05
N ALA A 3 -23.59 -29.19 6.86
CA ALA A 3 -23.18 -28.07 7.69
C ALA A 3 -22.59 -27.00 6.77
N ASP A 4 -23.17 -25.79 6.81
CA ASP A 4 -22.55 -24.58 6.30
C ASP A 4 -21.32 -24.29 7.15
N ILE A 5 -20.14 -24.55 6.59
CA ILE A 5 -18.88 -24.08 7.12
C ILE A 5 -18.68 -22.73 6.44
N VAL A 6 -19.04 -21.66 7.13
CA VAL A 6 -18.59 -20.32 6.76
C VAL A 6 -17.07 -20.36 6.88
N GLU A 7 -16.39 -20.39 5.74
CA GLU A 7 -14.93 -20.21 5.67
C GLU A 7 -14.64 -18.81 6.23
N GLU A 8 -14.20 -18.75 7.48
CA GLU A 8 -13.52 -17.57 8.02
C GLU A 8 -12.32 -17.31 7.11
N GLU A 9 -12.47 -16.33 6.23
CA GLU A 9 -11.35 -15.71 5.51
C GLU A 9 -10.35 -15.26 6.57
N LYS A 10 -9.29 -16.06 6.75
CA LYS A 10 -8.19 -15.76 7.67
C LYS A 10 -7.49 -14.51 7.17
N LEU A 11 -8.03 -13.33 7.50
CA LEU A 11 -7.24 -12.11 7.50
C LEU A 11 -6.20 -12.30 8.60
N SER A 12 -4.99 -12.69 8.20
CA SER A 12 -3.81 -12.51 9.03
C SER A 12 -3.82 -11.06 9.53
N PRO A 13 -3.54 -10.82 10.82
CA PRO A 13 -3.53 -9.45 11.34
C PRO A 13 -2.59 -8.59 10.48
N PRO A 14 -2.97 -7.33 10.18
CA PRO A 14 -2.13 -6.46 9.38
C PRO A 14 -0.77 -6.34 10.04
N SER A 15 0.28 -6.37 9.23
CA SER A 15 1.62 -6.32 9.79
C SER A 15 1.90 -5.00 10.48
N LEU A 16 2.85 -5.01 11.41
CA LEU A 16 3.22 -3.82 12.18
C LEU A 16 3.63 -2.67 11.24
N GLU A 17 4.39 -2.97 10.19
CA GLU A 17 4.87 -1.98 9.22
C GLU A 17 3.71 -1.30 8.47
N LEU A 18 2.66 -2.05 8.11
CA LEU A 18 1.47 -1.51 7.46
C LEU A 18 0.70 -0.59 8.41
N VAL A 19 0.59 -0.99 9.68
CA VAL A 19 -0.07 -0.18 10.72
C VAL A 19 0.70 1.11 10.97
N GLU A 20 2.02 1.06 11.06
CA GLU A 20 2.88 2.23 11.22
C GLU A 20 2.76 3.18 10.03
N LEU A 21 2.76 2.66 8.79
CA LEU A 21 2.54 3.46 7.60
C LEU A 21 1.15 4.13 7.62
N GLU A 22 0.10 3.38 7.97
CA GLU A 22 -1.25 3.93 8.05
C GLU A 22 -1.34 5.06 9.09
N LEU A 23 -0.74 4.87 10.26
CA LEU A 23 -0.67 5.89 11.31
C LEU A 23 0.13 7.11 10.84
N ALA A 24 1.28 6.92 10.19
CA ALA A 24 2.08 8.02 9.66
C ALA A 24 1.30 8.82 8.61
N LEU A 25 0.53 8.15 7.74
CA LEU A 25 -0.30 8.78 6.71
C LEU A 25 -1.48 9.58 7.28
N ARG A 26 -2.10 9.12 8.37
CA ARG A 26 -3.22 9.82 9.03
C ARG A 26 -2.84 11.20 9.58
N HIS A 27 -1.56 11.43 9.87
CA HIS A 27 -1.05 12.70 10.36
C HIS A 27 -0.59 13.65 9.24
N GLN A 28 -0.70 13.24 7.97
CA GLN A 28 -0.23 14.04 6.84
C GLN A 28 -1.27 15.06 6.37
N ASN A 29 -0.79 16.26 6.03
CA ASN A 29 -1.63 17.28 5.41
C ASN A 29 -1.68 17.08 3.88
N LEU A 30 -2.64 16.29 3.40
CA LEU A 30 -2.83 16.02 1.97
C LEU A 30 -3.08 17.27 1.12
N LEU A 31 -3.70 18.31 1.69
CA LEU A 31 -4.01 19.54 0.95
C LEU A 31 -2.74 20.36 0.66
N GLU A 32 -1.77 20.31 1.57
CA GLU A 32 -0.52 21.05 1.46
C GLU A 32 0.54 20.27 0.67
N LEU A 33 0.72 18.98 0.99
CA LEU A 33 1.78 18.15 0.42
C LEU A 33 1.37 17.46 -0.90
N GLY A 34 0.06 17.37 -1.17
CA GLY A 34 -0.48 16.51 -2.21
C GLY A 34 -0.25 15.02 -1.91
N PHE A 35 -0.80 14.16 -2.77
CA PHE A 35 -0.73 12.71 -2.59
C PHE A 35 0.71 12.17 -2.51
N GLU A 36 1.56 12.49 -3.50
CA GLU A 36 2.94 11.98 -3.52
C GLU A 36 3.75 12.51 -2.32
N GLY A 37 3.59 13.79 -1.98
CA GLY A 37 4.30 14.40 -0.87
C GLY A 37 3.93 13.76 0.47
N ALA A 38 2.64 13.56 0.72
CA ALA A 38 2.17 12.89 1.92
C ALA A 38 2.70 11.45 2.04
N VAL A 39 2.70 10.69 0.93
CA VAL A 39 3.22 9.32 0.90
C VAL A 39 4.73 9.30 1.16
N ARG A 40 5.51 10.18 0.51
CA ARG A 40 6.96 10.25 0.73
C ARG A 40 7.30 10.63 2.16
N HIS A 41 6.61 11.62 2.72
CA HIS A 41 6.87 12.06 4.09
C HIS A 41 6.52 10.98 5.11
N ALA A 42 5.44 10.22 4.91
CA ALA A 42 5.12 9.07 5.75
C ALA A 42 6.20 7.97 5.64
N LEU A 43 6.69 7.67 4.43
CA LEU A 43 7.75 6.67 4.22
C LEU A 43 9.09 7.05 4.84
N GLU A 44 9.42 8.35 4.92
CA GLU A 44 10.59 8.84 5.64
C GLU A 44 10.53 8.54 7.15
N GLN A 45 9.32 8.50 7.73
CA GLN A 45 9.12 8.25 9.15
C GLN A 45 9.19 6.76 9.50
N VAL A 46 8.67 5.89 8.62
CA VAL A 46 8.55 4.45 8.89
C VAL A 46 9.65 3.60 8.24
N GLY A 47 10.53 4.20 7.44
CA GLY A 47 11.58 3.45 6.74
C GLY A 47 11.05 2.69 5.53
N GLY A 48 10.71 3.41 4.47
CA GLY A 48 10.22 2.82 3.23
C GLY A 48 10.60 3.58 1.96
N LYS A 49 10.19 3.03 0.82
CA LYS A 49 10.48 3.58 -0.51
C LYS A 49 9.24 3.59 -1.38
N LEU A 50 9.00 4.73 -2.01
CA LEU A 50 7.99 4.83 -3.07
C LEU A 50 8.52 4.12 -4.32
N LEU A 51 7.80 3.12 -4.80
CA LEU A 51 8.17 2.37 -6.01
C LEU A 51 7.65 3.08 -7.26
N PHE A 52 6.35 3.39 -7.26
CA PHE A 52 5.71 4.22 -8.26
C PHE A 52 4.42 4.84 -7.71
N ARG A 53 3.89 5.81 -8.43
CA ARG A 53 2.52 6.27 -8.29
C ARG A 53 1.83 6.34 -9.65
N MET A 54 0.52 6.33 -9.62
CA MET A 54 -0.32 6.54 -10.80
C MET A 54 -1.58 7.30 -10.46
N ARG A 55 -2.02 8.10 -11.44
CA ARG A 55 -3.33 8.73 -11.41
C ARG A 55 -4.34 7.73 -11.95
N MET A 56 -5.41 7.52 -11.20
CA MET A 56 -6.45 6.55 -11.51
C MET A 56 -7.71 7.21 -12.08
N ASP A 57 -7.87 8.53 -11.90
CA ASP A 57 -9.01 9.30 -12.45
C ASP A 57 -10.38 8.65 -12.17
N GLY A 58 -10.52 8.05 -10.99
CA GLY A 58 -11.73 7.39 -10.50
C GLY A 58 -11.90 5.92 -10.89
N VAL A 59 -10.95 5.35 -11.65
CA VAL A 59 -10.97 3.91 -11.95
C VAL A 59 -10.87 3.13 -10.63
N ALA A 60 -11.79 2.17 -10.47
CA ALA A 60 -11.94 1.36 -9.26
C ALA A 60 -12.19 2.18 -7.97
N GLY A 61 -12.69 3.42 -8.08
CA GLY A 61 -12.99 4.27 -6.93
C GLY A 61 -11.79 4.99 -6.33
N TYR A 62 -10.67 5.05 -7.05
CA TYR A 62 -9.46 5.74 -6.60
C TYR A 62 -9.10 6.90 -7.53
N ASP A 63 -8.62 8.02 -6.96
CA ASP A 63 -8.05 9.14 -7.71
C ASP A 63 -6.54 8.96 -7.94
N TRP A 64 -5.86 8.46 -6.91
CA TRP A 64 -4.43 8.21 -6.90
C TRP A 64 -4.13 6.89 -6.21
N LEU A 65 -3.07 6.25 -6.69
CA LEU A 65 -2.54 5.04 -6.08
C LEU A 65 -1.02 5.05 -6.13
N ALA A 66 -0.40 4.55 -5.06
CA ALA A 66 1.03 4.37 -4.93
C ALA A 66 1.34 2.94 -4.49
N ALA A 67 2.40 2.37 -5.07
CA ALA A 67 3.01 1.16 -4.56
C ALA A 67 4.25 1.55 -3.77
N VAL A 68 4.39 0.99 -2.57
CA VAL A 68 5.51 1.28 -1.66
C VAL A 68 6.14 -0.02 -1.18
N ALA A 69 7.43 0.04 -0.87
CA ALA A 69 8.14 -1.01 -0.15
C ALA A 69 8.45 -0.51 1.26
N LEU A 70 8.18 -1.33 2.26
CA LEU A 70 8.48 -1.10 3.67
C LEU A 70 9.61 -2.04 4.07
N ASP A 71 10.66 -1.48 4.66
CA ASP A 71 11.72 -2.30 5.23
C ASP A 71 11.18 -2.95 6.52
N SER A 72 11.31 -4.28 6.65
CA SER A 72 10.98 -5.02 7.88
C SER A 72 12.15 -5.88 8.33
N ASP A 73 12.10 -6.37 9.56
CA ASP A 73 13.18 -7.16 10.17
C ASP A 73 13.43 -8.51 9.46
N GLU A 74 12.41 -9.09 8.83
CA GLU A 74 12.50 -10.41 8.19
C GLU A 74 12.60 -10.29 6.67
N GLU A 75 11.65 -9.57 6.04
CA GLU A 75 11.57 -9.40 4.59
C GLU A 75 10.93 -8.06 4.20
N ARG A 76 11.30 -7.49 3.05
CA ARG A 76 10.67 -6.26 2.57
C ARG A 76 9.20 -6.49 2.23
N LYS A 77 8.30 -5.69 2.80
CA LYS A 77 6.86 -5.77 2.53
C LYS A 77 6.41 -4.79 1.48
N LEU A 78 5.38 -5.15 0.73
CA LEU A 78 4.80 -4.32 -0.30
C LEU A 78 3.42 -3.86 0.12
N ALA A 79 3.17 -2.56 0.01
CA ALA A 79 1.89 -1.98 0.32
C ALA A 79 1.38 -1.13 -0.84
N LEU A 80 0.06 -1.06 -0.95
CA LEU A 80 -0.62 -0.07 -1.75
C LEU A 80 -1.12 1.05 -0.85
N VAL A 81 -0.90 2.29 -1.27
CA VAL A 81 -1.51 3.47 -0.68
C VAL A 81 -2.46 4.07 -1.70
N ALA A 82 -3.73 4.26 -1.32
CA ALA A 82 -4.76 4.71 -2.25
C ALA A 82 -5.54 5.91 -1.72
N GLN A 83 -5.80 6.87 -2.60
CA GLN A 83 -6.72 7.97 -2.36
C GLN A 83 -8.06 7.64 -2.98
N SER A 84 -9.09 7.47 -2.15
CA SER A 84 -10.47 7.25 -2.61
C SER A 84 -11.03 8.49 -3.30
N THR A 85 -11.84 8.29 -4.34
CA THR A 85 -12.64 9.36 -4.95
C THR A 85 -13.70 9.92 -4.01
N GLU A 86 -14.09 9.15 -2.99
CA GLU A 86 -15.03 9.59 -1.94
C GLU A 86 -14.37 10.55 -0.94
N GLY A 87 -13.05 10.76 -1.06
CA GLY A 87 -12.26 11.49 -0.08
C GLY A 87 -11.99 10.68 1.19
N GLY A 88 -11.61 11.37 2.26
CA GLY A 88 -11.19 10.74 3.52
C GLY A 88 -9.68 10.43 3.57
N PRO A 89 -9.24 9.68 4.59
CA PRO A 89 -7.82 9.34 4.76
C PRO A 89 -7.33 8.42 3.64
N LEU A 90 -6.02 8.43 3.40
CA LEU A 90 -5.39 7.45 2.51
C LEU A 90 -5.56 6.05 3.10
N ARG A 91 -5.93 5.11 2.24
CA ARG A 91 -6.05 3.69 2.59
C ARG A 91 -4.73 3.00 2.36
N VAL A 92 -4.36 2.11 3.28
CA VAL A 92 -3.20 1.22 3.14
C VAL A 92 -3.72 -0.20 3.00
N GLU A 93 -3.25 -0.90 1.97
CA GLU A 93 -3.58 -2.30 1.71
C GLU A 93 -2.27 -3.09 1.54
N ASP A 94 -2.26 -4.31 2.05
CA ASP A 94 -1.18 -5.25 1.76
C ASP A 94 -1.25 -5.66 0.27
N ALA A 95 -0.14 -5.49 -0.47
CA ALA A 95 -0.11 -5.82 -1.88
C ALA A 95 -0.10 -7.34 -2.14
N GLU A 96 0.27 -8.16 -1.15
CA GLU A 96 0.28 -9.62 -1.28
C GLU A 96 -1.12 -10.22 -1.14
N THR A 97 -1.98 -9.60 -0.34
CA THR A 97 -3.35 -10.08 -0.10
C THR A 97 -4.42 -9.28 -0.83
N SER A 98 -4.09 -8.18 -1.52
CA SER A 98 -5.06 -7.39 -2.26
C SER A 98 -5.43 -8.07 -3.59
N ASP A 99 -6.72 -8.27 -3.82
CA ASP A 99 -7.26 -8.84 -5.06
C ASP A 99 -7.23 -7.87 -6.25
N THR A 100 -6.81 -6.63 -6.02
CA THR A 100 -6.85 -5.60 -7.04
C THR A 100 -5.78 -5.86 -8.11
N SER A 101 -6.14 -5.70 -9.38
CA SER A 101 -5.19 -5.88 -10.51
C SER A 101 -3.93 -5.02 -10.36
N ILE A 102 -4.06 -3.86 -9.70
CA ILE A 102 -2.94 -2.96 -9.43
C ILE A 102 -1.96 -3.48 -8.36
N ALA A 103 -2.43 -4.29 -7.41
CA ALA A 103 -1.58 -4.97 -6.44
C ALA A 103 -0.63 -5.93 -7.15
N ARG A 104 -1.15 -6.67 -8.14
CA ARG A 104 -0.32 -7.56 -8.97
C ARG A 104 0.74 -6.79 -9.76
N VAL A 105 0.43 -5.60 -10.26
CA VAL A 105 1.41 -4.72 -10.93
C VAL A 105 2.46 -4.23 -9.94
N ALA A 106 2.06 -3.85 -8.72
CA ALA A 106 2.97 -3.45 -7.66
C ALA A 106 3.97 -4.56 -7.32
N THR A 107 3.49 -5.78 -7.10
CA THR A 107 4.30 -6.96 -6.84
C THR A 107 5.24 -7.29 -8.00
N ALA A 108 4.75 -7.25 -9.25
CA ALA A 108 5.59 -7.47 -10.42
C ALA A 108 6.69 -6.41 -10.58
N TYR A 109 6.37 -5.14 -10.33
CA TYR A 109 7.34 -4.05 -10.40
C TYR A 109 8.38 -4.14 -9.28
N ALA A 110 7.97 -4.42 -8.05
CA ALA A 110 8.90 -4.61 -6.94
C ALA A 110 9.89 -5.75 -7.22
N ASN A 111 9.40 -6.87 -7.76
CA ASN A 111 10.24 -7.99 -8.19
C ASN A 111 11.22 -7.60 -9.30
N LEU A 112 10.77 -6.79 -10.27
CA LEU A 112 11.65 -6.24 -11.30
C LEU A 112 12.75 -5.36 -10.68
N VAL A 113 12.40 -4.41 -9.82
CA VAL A 113 13.39 -3.51 -9.20
C VAL A 113 14.37 -4.26 -8.30
N LYS A 114 13.91 -5.31 -7.60
CA LYS A 114 14.74 -6.25 -6.83
C LYS A 114 15.74 -6.97 -7.74
N SER A 115 15.28 -7.49 -8.89
CA SER A 115 16.15 -8.17 -9.87
C SER A 115 17.22 -7.24 -10.47
N LEU A 116 16.95 -5.93 -10.51
CA LEU A 116 17.88 -4.92 -11.03
C LEU A 116 18.88 -4.41 -9.97
N GLY A 117 18.87 -4.95 -8.74
CA GLY A 117 19.78 -4.54 -7.66
C GLY A 117 19.55 -3.13 -7.12
N ARG A 118 18.41 -2.50 -7.46
CA ARG A 118 18.03 -1.15 -6.99
C ARG A 118 17.24 -1.15 -5.69
N LEU A 119 16.84 -2.34 -5.24
CA LEU A 119 16.34 -2.63 -3.90
C LEU A 119 17.32 -3.62 -3.28
N SER A 120 18.46 -3.12 -2.81
CA SER A 120 19.47 -3.87 -2.04
C SER A 120 19.06 -3.93 -0.58
#